data_AF-A0A4Y2ACJ6-F1
#
_entry.id   AF-A0A4Y2ACJ6-F1
#
_cell.length_a   1.000
_cell.length_b   1.000
_cell.length_c   1.000
_cell.angle_alpha   90.00
_cell.angle_beta   90.00
_cell.angle_gamma   90.00
#
_symmetry.space_group_name_H-M   'P 1'
#
loop_
_entity.id
_entity.type
_entity.pdbx_description
1 polymer ?
#
loop_
_entity_poly.entity_id
_entity_poly.type
_entity_poly.pdbx_seq_one_letter_code
_entity_poly.pdbx_strand_id
1 'polypeptide(L)'
;MPLHLEAQQEAIFINVTCLRKEIEFEGLSYQPSDYEEKIMSLTIHPSLLNIINQISTTEPYKEDNSLMFLADGSRTEMGTGCSYCAFENGSKVLEWKGKLENFHAVFQAE
;
A
#
# COMPACT_ATOMS: atom_id res chain seq x y z
N MET A 1 -1.08 -15.70 20.60
CA MET A 1 -1.61 -15.51 21.98
C MET A 1 -3.13 -15.58 21.92
N PRO A 2 -3.86 -15.60 23.06
CA PRO A 2 -5.27 -15.26 23.06
C PRO A 2 -5.52 -13.90 22.39
N LEU A 3 -6.55 -13.80 21.55
CA LEU A 3 -6.86 -12.62 20.75
C LEU A 3 -6.97 -11.33 21.59
N HIS A 4 -7.52 -11.42 22.79
CA HIS A 4 -7.66 -10.26 23.68
C HIS A 4 -6.31 -9.67 24.11
N LEU A 5 -5.28 -10.51 24.30
CA LEU A 5 -3.94 -10.04 24.67
C LEU A 5 -3.26 -9.33 23.49
N GLU A 6 -3.44 -9.84 22.27
CA GLU A 6 -2.89 -9.20 21.06
C GLU A 6 -3.53 -7.82 20.82
N ALA A 7 -4.85 -7.73 20.98
CA ALA A 7 -5.55 -6.45 20.87
C ALA A 7 -5.12 -5.44 21.95
N GLN A 8 -4.83 -5.90 23.17
CA GLN A 8 -4.33 -5.03 24.25
C GLN A 8 -2.91 -4.52 23.94
N GLN A 9 -2.02 -5.38 23.45
CA GLN A 9 -0.67 -4.98 23.06
C GLN A 9 -0.69 -3.98 21.90
N GLU A 10 -1.54 -4.20 20.89
CA GLU A 10 -1.69 -3.28 19.78
C GLU A 10 -2.26 -1.93 20.22
N ALA A 11 -3.25 -1.92 21.13
CA ALA A 11 -3.78 -0.69 21.68
C ALA A 11 -2.73 0.12 22.45
N ILE A 12 -1.89 -0.55 23.24
CA ILE A 12 -0.75 0.07 23.95
C ILE A 12 0.20 0.70 22.94
N PHE A 13 0.63 -0.08 21.96
CA PHE A 13 1.56 0.36 20.93
C PHE A 13 1.04 1.60 20.18
N ILE A 14 -0.20 1.57 19.69
CA ILE A 14 -0.81 2.70 18.97
C ILE A 14 -0.89 3.95 19.84
N ASN A 15 -1.29 3.82 21.12
CA ASN A 15 -1.38 4.97 22.01
C ASN A 15 -0.03 5.65 22.21
N VAL A 16 1.04 4.87 22.38
CA VAL A 16 2.37 5.40 22.68
C VAL A 16 3.07 5.93 21.42
N THR A 17 3.08 5.16 20.32
CA THR A 17 3.86 5.52 19.12
C THR A 17 3.14 6.47 18.19
N CYS A 18 1.80 6.38 18.09
CA CYS A 18 1.01 7.17 17.14
C CYS A 18 0.30 8.35 17.80
N LEU A 19 -0.36 8.12 18.95
CA LEU A 19 -1.11 9.16 19.64
C LEU A 19 -0.25 9.97 20.62
N ARG A 20 1.00 9.54 20.84
CA ARG A 20 1.97 10.14 21.77
C ARG A 20 1.37 10.35 23.17
N LYS A 21 0.60 9.35 23.65
CA LYS A 21 0.00 9.33 24.99
C LYS A 21 0.81 8.46 25.93
N GLU A 22 1.10 8.98 27.11
CA GLU A 22 1.58 8.18 28.22
C GLU A 22 0.48 7.25 28.70
N ILE A 23 0.84 5.99 28.94
CA ILE A 23 -0.07 4.99 29.49
C ILE A 23 0.62 4.17 30.57
N GLU A 24 -0.17 3.67 31.52
CA GLU A 24 0.28 2.71 32.52
C GLU A 24 -0.44 1.38 32.27
N PHE A 25 0.32 0.29 32.15
CA PHE A 25 -0.23 -1.05 31.94
C PHE A 25 0.58 -2.08 32.72
N GLU A 26 -0.10 -2.91 33.51
CA GLU A 26 0.50 -3.93 34.39
C GLU A 26 1.60 -3.36 35.32
N GLY A 27 1.46 -2.11 35.77
CA GLY A 27 2.42 -1.44 36.66
C GLY A 27 3.68 -0.94 35.95
N LEU A 28 3.72 -1.00 34.62
CA LEU A 28 4.76 -0.38 33.80
C LEU A 28 4.21 0.92 33.19
N SER A 29 5.00 1.99 33.25
CA SER A 29 4.73 3.25 32.56
C SER A 29 5.40 3.25 31.19
N TYR A 30 4.63 3.62 30.16
CA TYR A 30 5.09 3.72 28.79
C TYR A 30 5.07 5.20 28.38
N GLN A 31 6.24 5.83 28.39
CA GLN A 31 6.37 7.23 27.96
C GLN A 31 6.51 7.32 26.46
N PRO A 32 5.79 8.23 25.77
CA PRO A 32 5.97 8.46 24.34
C PRO A 32 7.40 8.81 23.95
N SER A 33 8.15 9.49 24.83
CA SER A 33 9.55 9.85 24.61
C SER A 33 10.47 8.66 24.38
N ASP A 34 10.11 7.49 24.90
CA ASP A 34 10.96 6.30 24.86
C ASP A 34 10.82 5.52 23.55
N TYR A 35 9.88 5.94 22.69
CA TYR A 35 9.55 5.27 21.44
C TYR A 35 9.63 6.23 20.25
N GLU A 36 10.08 5.71 19.11
CA GLU A 36 10.06 6.45 17.86
C GLU A 36 8.63 6.87 17.49
N GLU A 37 8.50 8.11 17.00
CA GLU A 37 7.23 8.59 16.49
C GLU A 37 6.90 7.84 15.20
N LYS A 38 5.84 7.03 15.26
CA LYS A 38 5.29 6.43 14.06
C LYS A 38 4.47 7.51 13.38
N ILE A 39 5.01 8.08 12.31
CA ILE A 39 4.24 8.95 11.41
C ILE A 39 3.05 8.13 10.95
N MET A 40 1.85 8.47 11.43
CA MET A 40 0.62 7.97 10.84
C MET A 40 0.68 8.35 9.37
N SER A 41 0.72 7.35 8.50
CA SER A 41 0.54 7.51 7.06
C SER A 41 -0.60 8.50 6.85
N LEU A 42 -0.20 9.69 6.37
CA LEU A 42 -0.99 10.88 6.09
C LEU A 42 -2.49 10.74 6.35
N THR A 43 -3.01 11.48 7.33
CA THR A 43 -4.45 11.85 7.47
C THR A 43 -4.98 12.66 6.29
N ILE A 44 -4.27 12.67 5.16
CA ILE A 44 -4.77 13.20 3.90
C ILE A 44 -5.69 12.13 3.33
N HIS A 45 -6.98 12.30 3.60
CA HIS A 45 -8.02 11.53 2.93
C HIS A 45 -7.74 11.53 1.41
N PRO A 46 -7.81 10.40 0.70
CA PRO A 46 -7.42 10.34 -0.72
C PRO A 46 -8.06 11.41 -1.62
N SER A 47 -9.24 11.93 -1.26
CA SER A 47 -9.87 13.06 -1.97
C SER A 47 -9.11 14.39 -1.88
N LEU A 48 -8.26 14.59 -0.86
CA LEU A 48 -7.38 15.74 -0.72
C LEU A 48 -6.14 15.64 -1.63
N LEU A 49 -5.82 14.46 -2.18
CA LEU A 49 -4.71 14.28 -3.12
C LEU A 49 -5.01 14.86 -4.52
N ASN A 50 -6.18 15.47 -4.73
CA ASN A 50 -6.65 16.10 -5.97
C ASN A 50 -6.16 15.40 -7.25
N ILE A 51 -6.35 14.08 -7.31
CA ILE A 51 -6.00 13.24 -8.46
C ILE A 51 -6.86 13.53 -9.68
N ILE A 52 -7.89 14.39 -9.57
CA ILE A 52 -8.79 14.76 -10.67
C ILE A 52 -8.00 15.33 -11.86
N ASN A 53 -6.93 16.07 -11.61
CA ASN A 53 -6.08 16.61 -12.68
C ASN A 53 -5.04 15.59 -13.21
N GLN A 54 -4.91 14.43 -12.57
CA GLN A 54 -4.02 13.34 -12.98
C GLN A 54 -4.78 12.24 -13.73
N ILE A 55 -6.11 12.17 -13.58
CA ILE A 55 -6.96 11.22 -14.29
C ILE A 55 -7.35 11.85 -15.63
N SER A 56 -6.73 11.39 -16.70
CA SER A 56 -7.17 11.71 -18.06
C SER A 56 -8.41 10.90 -18.41
N THR A 57 -9.50 11.56 -18.79
CA THR A 57 -10.73 10.93 -19.32
C THR A 57 -10.78 10.94 -20.85
N THR A 58 -9.82 11.59 -21.50
CA THR A 58 -9.66 11.51 -22.95
C THR A 58 -9.27 10.09 -23.33
N GLU A 59 -9.94 9.54 -24.35
CA GLU A 59 -9.49 8.28 -24.93
C GLU A 59 -8.01 8.41 -25.31
N PRO A 60 -7.16 7.43 -24.98
CA PRO A 60 -5.77 7.47 -25.37
C PRO A 60 -5.70 7.66 -26.88
N TYR A 61 -4.92 8.65 -27.33
CA TYR A 61 -4.73 8.94 -28.73
C TYR A 61 -4.28 7.65 -29.43
N LYS A 62 -5.09 7.12 -30.35
CA LYS A 62 -4.72 5.95 -31.15
C LYS A 62 -3.68 6.37 -32.17
N GLU A 63 -2.44 6.48 -31.74
CA GLU A 63 -1.33 6.45 -32.68
C GLU A 63 -1.32 5.05 -33.29
N ASP A 64 -1.45 4.96 -34.61
CA ASP A 64 -1.57 3.70 -35.40
C ASP A 64 -0.31 2.80 -35.31
N ASN A 65 0.65 3.18 -34.46
CA ASN A 65 1.91 2.51 -34.14
C ASN A 65 2.25 2.58 -32.63
N SER A 66 1.26 2.85 -31.75
CA SER A 66 1.50 2.98 -30.31
C SER A 66 1.55 1.61 -29.64
N LEU A 67 2.70 1.31 -29.02
CA LEU A 67 2.86 0.17 -28.14
C LEU A 67 2.21 0.49 -26.78
N MET A 68 1.07 -0.14 -26.50
CA MET A 68 0.34 0.04 -25.24
C MET A 68 0.78 -1.00 -24.21
N PHE A 69 1.29 -0.55 -23.07
CA PHE A 69 1.58 -1.42 -21.93
C PHE A 69 0.42 -1.38 -20.92
N LEU A 70 -0.03 -2.55 -20.49
CA LEU A 70 -0.93 -2.72 -19.35
C LEU A 70 -0.16 -3.44 -18.26
N ALA A 71 -0.09 -2.85 -17.08
CA ALA A 71 0.49 -3.47 -15.89
C ALA A 71 -0.59 -3.65 -14.82
N ASP A 72 -0.46 -4.71 -14.02
CA ASP A 72 -1.33 -4.98 -12.89
C ASP A 72 -0.55 -5.63 -11.76
N GLY A 73 -0.87 -5.19 -10.53
CA GLY A 73 -0.32 -5.69 -9.27
C GLY A 73 -1.38 -6.42 -8.48
N SER A 74 -1.06 -7.61 -7.98
CA SER A 74 -1.99 -8.43 -7.18
C SER A 74 -1.39 -8.82 -5.84
N ARG A 75 -2.25 -8.95 -4.83
CA ARG A 75 -1.87 -9.48 -3.51
C ARG A 75 -2.83 -10.58 -3.09
N THR A 76 -2.28 -11.72 -2.69
CA THR A 76 -2.99 -12.89 -2.20
C THR A 76 -2.40 -13.34 -0.87
N GLU A 77 -3.03 -14.31 -0.20
CA GLU A 77 -2.44 -14.96 0.98
C GLU A 77 -1.08 -15.62 0.70
N MET A 78 -0.83 -16.01 -0.55
CA MET A 78 0.42 -16.65 -0.97
C MET A 78 1.54 -15.65 -1.33
N GLY A 79 1.28 -14.35 -1.22
CA GLY A 79 2.22 -13.28 -1.51
C GLY A 79 1.72 -12.33 -2.61
N THR A 80 2.65 -11.49 -3.07
CA THR A 80 2.40 -10.40 -4.01
C THR A 80 2.98 -10.77 -5.38
N GLY A 81 2.28 -10.41 -6.45
CA GLY A 81 2.74 -10.62 -7.81
C GLY A 81 2.43 -9.43 -8.70
N CYS A 82 3.19 -9.28 -9.76
CA CYS A 82 2.96 -8.28 -10.80
C CYS A 82 2.94 -8.94 -12.16
N SER A 83 2.24 -8.32 -13.09
CA SER A 83 2.24 -8.71 -14.49
C SER A 83 2.17 -7.49 -15.38
N TYR A 84 2.69 -7.62 -16.59
CA TYR A 84 2.41 -6.65 -17.63
C TYR A 84 2.24 -7.35 -18.97
N CYS A 85 1.52 -6.71 -19.87
CA CYS A 85 1.42 -7.11 -21.26
C CYS A 85 1.51 -5.88 -22.17
N ALA A 86 2.02 -6.09 -23.38
CA ALA A 86 2.09 -5.04 -24.39
C ALA A 86 1.20 -5.39 -25.57
N PHE A 87 0.51 -4.39 -26.10
CA PHE A 87 -0.32 -4.49 -27.29
C PHE A 87 0.21 -3.55 -28.37
N GLU A 88 0.27 -4.06 -29.59
CA GLU A 88 0.53 -3.28 -30.80
C GLU A 88 -0.69 -3.45 -31.71
N ASN A 89 -1.29 -2.34 -32.15
CA ASN A 89 -2.46 -2.33 -33.03
C ASN A 89 -3.62 -3.24 -32.55
N GLY A 90 -3.84 -3.24 -31.23
CA GLY A 90 -4.90 -4.03 -30.59
C GLY A 90 -4.58 -5.53 -30.42
N SER A 91 -3.40 -5.98 -30.84
CA SER A 91 -2.94 -7.37 -30.67
C SER A 91 -1.87 -7.47 -29.59
N LYS A 92 -1.98 -8.46 -28.69
CA LYS A 92 -0.97 -8.69 -27.65
C LYS A 92 0.33 -9.17 -28.28
N VAL A 93 1.43 -8.46 -28.04
CA VAL A 93 2.76 -8.78 -28.58
C VAL A 93 3.76 -9.23 -27.50
N LEU A 94 3.52 -8.87 -26.24
CA LEU A 94 4.38 -9.24 -25.11
C LEU A 94 3.55 -9.54 -23.86
N GLU A 95 4.03 -10.47 -23.05
CA GLU A 95 3.50 -10.76 -21.72
C GLU A 95 4.64 -11.16 -20.80
N TRP A 96 4.57 -10.68 -19.56
CA TRP A 96 5.44 -11.10 -18.48
C TRP A 96 4.67 -11.11 -17.16
N LYS A 97 5.06 -12.02 -16.27
CA LYS A 97 4.55 -12.08 -14.90
C LYS A 97 5.65 -12.51 -13.95
N GLY A 98 5.65 -11.91 -12.76
CA GLY A 98 6.62 -12.18 -11.71
C GLY A 98 5.96 -12.26 -10.35
N LYS A 99 6.54 -13.08 -9.48
CA LYS A 99 6.19 -13.11 -8.06
C LYS A 99 7.22 -12.29 -7.30
N LEU A 100 6.76 -11.42 -6.41
CA LEU A 100 7.59 -10.66 -5.48
C LEU A 100 7.75 -11.44 -4.18
N GLU A 101 8.72 -11.06 -3.35
CA GLU A 101 8.86 -11.61 -2.00
C GLU A 101 7.60 -11.39 -1.15
N ASN A 102 7.34 -12.30 -0.23
CA ASN A 102 6.09 -12.36 0.54
C ASN A 102 5.80 -11.13 1.40
N PHE A 103 6.82 -10.34 1.75
CA PHE A 103 6.66 -9.12 2.55
C PHE A 103 6.27 -7.89 1.71
N HIS A 104 6.32 -7.96 0.38
CA HIS A 104 6.00 -6.83 -0.47
C HIS A 104 4.50 -6.54 -0.48
N ALA A 105 4.16 -5.26 -0.49
CA ALA A 105 2.77 -4.81 -0.62
C ALA A 105 2.34 -4.70 -2.09
N VAL A 106 1.01 -4.69 -2.33
CA VAL A 106 0.45 -4.52 -3.69
C VAL A 106 0.94 -3.24 -4.37
N PHE A 107 1.14 -2.17 -3.60
CA PHE A 107 1.69 -0.89 -4.09
C PHE A 107 3.13 -0.97 -4.58
N GLN A 108 3.86 -2.04 -4.28
CA GLN A 108 5.22 -2.26 -4.80
C GLN A 108 5.21 -3.13 -6.07
N ALA A 109 4.06 -3.73 -6.38
CA ALA A 109 3.84 -4.55 -7.57
C ALA A 109 3.15 -3.76 -8.70
N GLU A 110 2.73 -2.53 -8.42
CA GLU A 110 2.10 -1.57 -9.33
C GLU A 110 3.08 -0.43 -9.63
#